data_AF-A0A957TWN1-F1
#
_entry.id   AF-A0A957TWN1-F1
#
_cell.length_a   1.000
_cell.length_b   1.000
_cell.length_c   1.000
_cell.angle_alpha   90.00
_cell.angle_beta   90.00
_cell.angle_gamma   90.00
#
_symmetry.space_group_name_H-M   'P 1'
#
loop_
_entity.id
_entity.type
_entity.pdbx_description
1 polymer ?
#
loop_
_entity_poly.entity_id
_entity_poly.type
_entity_poly.pdbx_seq_one_letter_code
_entity_poly.pdbx_strand_id
1 'polypeptide(L)'
;MAILRTQQSNSRRRAVSPAERQEWLLFLLLVVPNLLLFTIFTYWPLLYNGYLSFVRWDFLGPKIWVGFDNYRYLFTSPTFGTILWNTVLFTAASVALLLGLGLAIAMLLNQPLRGRNSVRAIVFSPVMLSGAAIGIVWMYIFDPRYGLLDFFFRALGTKSPNWLLEPAWA
;
A
#
# COMPACT_ATOMS: atom_id res chain seq x y z
N MET A 1 -59.64 -37.28 0.00
CA MET A 1 -59.34 -37.84 1.34
C MET A 1 -57.87 -37.55 1.64
N ALA A 2 -57.63 -36.44 2.33
CA ALA A 2 -56.31 -35.83 2.52
C ALA A 2 -55.60 -36.43 3.74
N ILE A 3 -54.36 -36.89 3.57
CA ILE A 3 -53.48 -37.25 4.68
C ILE A 3 -52.15 -36.50 4.47
N LEU A 4 -52.17 -35.20 4.75
CA LEU A 4 -50.95 -34.42 4.96
C LEU A 4 -50.51 -34.65 6.41
N ARG A 5 -49.63 -35.62 6.62
CA ARG A 5 -48.92 -35.79 7.90
C ARG A 5 -48.03 -34.57 8.13
N THR A 6 -48.44 -33.74 9.07
CA THR A 6 -47.67 -32.65 9.65
C THR A 6 -46.42 -33.22 10.33
N GLN A 7 -45.28 -33.21 9.65
CA GLN A 7 -43.98 -33.43 10.27
C GLN A 7 -43.69 -32.23 11.20
N GLN A 8 -43.96 -32.42 12.49
CA GLN A 8 -43.56 -31.50 13.55
C GLN A 8 -42.03 -31.41 13.56
N SER A 9 -41.50 -30.33 12.98
CA SER A 9 -40.11 -29.91 13.11
C SER A 9 -39.84 -29.55 14.57
N ASN A 10 -39.40 -30.55 15.34
CA ASN A 10 -39.07 -30.42 16.75
C ASN A 10 -37.67 -29.78 16.85
N SER A 11 -37.62 -28.45 16.84
CA SER A 11 -36.41 -27.64 17.03
C SER A 11 -35.95 -27.70 18.50
N ARG A 12 -35.58 -28.89 18.97
CA ARG A 12 -34.85 -29.04 20.23
C ARG A 12 -33.49 -28.39 20.05
N ARG A 13 -33.23 -27.31 20.80
CA ARG A 13 -31.92 -26.66 20.92
C ARG A 13 -30.88 -27.75 21.21
N ARG A 14 -30.08 -28.13 20.21
CA ARG A 14 -28.96 -29.06 20.41
C ARG A 14 -28.01 -28.42 21.41
N ALA A 15 -27.86 -29.04 22.57
CA ALA A 15 -26.82 -28.66 23.52
C ALA A 15 -25.46 -28.94 22.87
N VAL A 16 -24.57 -27.94 22.87
CA VAL A 16 -23.25 -27.99 22.25
C VAL A 16 -22.45 -29.15 22.86
N SER A 17 -21.99 -30.08 22.03
CA SER A 17 -21.26 -31.26 22.50
C SER A 17 -19.88 -30.87 23.08
N PRO A 18 -19.28 -31.67 23.97
CA PRO A 18 -17.95 -31.39 24.51
C PRO A 18 -16.86 -31.26 23.43
N ALA A 19 -16.98 -32.03 22.33
CA ALA A 19 -16.10 -31.96 21.17
C ALA A 19 -16.26 -30.63 20.41
N GLU A 20 -17.51 -30.19 20.18
CA GLU A 20 -17.79 -28.88 19.56
C GLU A 20 -17.23 -27.73 20.42
N ARG A 21 -17.30 -27.83 21.76
CA ARG A 21 -16.70 -26.81 22.65
C ARG A 21 -15.18 -26.73 22.51
N GLN A 22 -14.49 -27.86 22.34
CA GLN A 22 -13.05 -27.87 22.11
C GLN A 22 -12.68 -27.23 20.78
N GLU A 23 -13.45 -27.50 19.71
CA GLU A 23 -13.26 -26.86 18.42
C GLU A 23 -13.47 -25.33 18.49
N TRP A 24 -14.50 -24.87 19.20
CA TRP A 24 -14.72 -23.43 19.41
C TRP A 24 -13.62 -22.76 20.23
N LEU A 25 -13.06 -23.45 21.22
CA LEU A 25 -11.94 -22.94 22.01
C LEU A 25 -10.66 -22.84 21.17
N LEU A 26 -10.39 -23.83 20.34
CA LEU A 26 -9.26 -23.80 19.39
C LEU A 26 -9.43 -22.68 18.36
N PHE A 27 -10.64 -22.53 17.82
CA PHE A 27 -10.98 -21.41 16.93
C PHE A 27 -10.73 -20.06 17.62
N LEU A 28 -11.24 -19.86 18.83
CA LEU A 28 -11.03 -18.63 19.58
C LEU A 28 -9.54 -18.39 19.88
N LEU A 29 -8.81 -19.42 20.30
CA LEU A 29 -7.37 -19.31 20.61
C LEU A 29 -6.55 -18.88 19.39
N LEU A 30 -6.90 -19.33 18.18
CA LEU A 30 -6.19 -18.99 16.95
C LEU A 30 -6.63 -17.64 16.35
N VAL A 31 -7.94 -17.34 16.40
CA VAL A 31 -8.51 -16.18 15.71
C VAL A 31 -8.49 -14.93 16.57
N VAL A 32 -8.75 -15.04 17.88
CA VAL A 32 -8.85 -13.88 18.78
C VAL A 32 -7.56 -13.07 18.85
N PRO A 33 -6.35 -13.67 18.97
CA PRO A 33 -5.12 -12.88 19.00
C PRO A 33 -4.92 -12.06 17.72
N ASN A 34 -5.21 -12.65 16.56
CA ASN A 34 -5.13 -11.97 15.28
C ASN A 34 -6.16 -10.85 15.16
N LEU A 35 -7.42 -11.10 15.51
CA LEU A 35 -8.47 -10.08 15.53
C LEU A 35 -8.10 -8.93 16.47
N LEU A 36 -7.57 -9.24 17.66
CA LEU A 36 -7.16 -8.25 18.64
C LEU A 36 -6.03 -7.37 18.10
N LEU A 37 -5.04 -7.96 17.42
CA LEU A 37 -3.98 -7.20 16.75
C LEU A 37 -4.55 -6.29 15.66
N PHE A 38 -5.43 -6.78 14.78
CA PHE A 38 -6.07 -5.96 13.75
C PHE A 38 -6.90 -4.83 14.37
N THR A 39 -7.66 -5.11 15.43
CA THR A 39 -8.46 -4.09 16.11
C THR A 39 -7.57 -2.98 16.68
N ILE A 40 -6.49 -3.33 17.39
CA ILE A 40 -5.63 -2.35 18.06
C ILE A 40 -4.73 -1.59 17.08
N PHE A 41 -4.17 -2.26 16.08
CA PHE A 41 -3.16 -1.67 15.21
C PHE A 41 -3.68 -1.21 13.85
N THR A 42 -4.89 -1.62 13.45
CA THR A 42 -5.48 -1.20 12.17
C THR A 42 -6.75 -0.40 12.39
N TYR A 43 -7.77 -0.99 13.03
CA TYR A 43 -9.07 -0.36 13.15
C TYR A 43 -9.09 0.82 14.14
N TRP A 44 -8.39 0.70 15.26
CA TRP A 44 -8.33 1.78 16.24
C TRP A 44 -7.66 3.04 15.66
N PRO A 45 -6.45 2.98 15.05
CA PRO A 45 -5.86 4.15 14.38
C PRO A 45 -6.72 4.68 13.24
N LEU A 46 -7.41 3.82 12.49
CA LEU A 46 -8.31 4.24 11.42
C LEU A 46 -9.47 5.08 11.96
N LEU A 47 -10.17 4.60 12.99
CA LEU A 47 -11.27 5.32 13.64
C LEU A 47 -10.77 6.60 14.29
N TYR A 48 -9.61 6.55 14.93
CA TYR A 48 -9.01 7.73 15.55
C TYR A 48 -8.58 8.79 14.52
N ASN A 49 -8.03 8.40 13.37
CA ASN A 49 -7.79 9.32 12.24
C ASN A 49 -9.10 9.89 11.70
N GLY A 50 -10.16 9.08 11.64
CA GLY A 50 -11.51 9.54 11.32
C GLY A 50 -12.03 10.57 12.32
N TYR A 51 -11.73 10.45 13.62
CA TYR A 51 -12.02 11.49 14.60
C TYR A 51 -11.14 12.74 14.38
N LEU A 52 -9.84 12.55 14.15
CA LEU A 52 -8.91 13.65 13.93
C LEU A 52 -9.23 14.48 12.69
N SER A 53 -9.88 13.93 11.67
CA SER A 53 -10.29 14.71 10.50
C SER A 53 -11.32 15.80 10.82
N PHE A 54 -12.04 15.69 11.94
CA PHE A 54 -12.98 16.71 12.45
C PHE A 54 -12.34 17.66 13.47
N VAL A 55 -11.05 17.50 13.74
CA VAL A 55 -10.31 18.25 14.77
C VAL A 55 -9.17 19.00 14.11
N ARG A 56 -8.99 20.27 14.45
CA ARG A 56 -7.78 21.01 14.12
C ARG A 56 -6.73 20.70 15.18
N TRP A 57 -5.67 20.02 14.78
CA TRP A 57 -4.58 19.63 15.67
C TRP A 57 -3.24 19.65 14.94
N ASP A 58 -2.27 20.38 15.50
CA ASP A 58 -0.92 20.57 14.99
C ASP A 58 0.13 19.80 15.80
N PHE A 59 -0.31 18.83 16.61
CA PHE A 59 0.50 18.02 17.55
C PHE A 59 1.18 18.79 18.69
N LEU A 60 1.24 20.12 18.64
CA LEU A 60 1.87 20.98 19.65
C LEU A 60 0.82 21.67 20.54
N GLY A 61 -0.34 22.01 19.99
CA GLY A 61 -1.43 22.69 20.67
C GLY A 61 -2.59 21.77 21.08
N PRO A 62 -3.63 22.34 21.73
CA PRO A 62 -4.83 21.61 22.10
C PRO A 62 -5.63 21.20 20.86
N LYS A 63 -6.32 20.06 20.97
CA LYS A 63 -7.25 19.56 19.95
C LYS A 63 -8.51 20.41 19.94
N ILE A 64 -8.79 21.08 18.84
CA ILE A 64 -10.00 21.91 18.68
C ILE A 64 -10.97 21.21 17.74
N TRP A 65 -12.18 20.90 18.21
CA TRP A 65 -13.23 20.36 17.34
C TRP A 65 -13.70 21.43 16.35
N VAL A 66 -13.58 21.16 15.04
CA VAL A 66 -13.93 22.08 13.95
C VAL A 66 -14.97 21.49 13.00
N GLY A 67 -15.49 20.30 13.29
CA GLY A 67 -16.48 19.64 12.45
C GLY A 67 -15.98 19.46 11.01
N PHE A 68 -16.72 19.97 10.02
CA PHE A 68 -16.39 19.77 8.60
C PHE A 68 -15.46 20.85 8.01
N ASP A 69 -14.96 21.79 8.80
CA ASP A 69 -14.15 22.90 8.27
C ASP A 69 -12.87 22.43 7.58
N ASN A 70 -12.24 21.36 8.08
CA ASN A 70 -11.07 20.74 7.44
C ASN A 70 -11.38 20.25 6.01
N TYR A 71 -12.57 19.66 5.81
CA TYR A 71 -13.01 19.20 4.50
C TYR A 71 -13.35 20.37 3.58
N ARG A 72 -14.03 21.41 4.09
CA ARG A 72 -14.30 22.63 3.33
C ARG A 72 -12.99 23.26 2.85
N TYR A 73 -12.03 23.44 3.76
CA TYR A 73 -10.70 23.95 3.43
C TYR A 73 -10.04 23.12 2.32
N LEU A 74 -10.03 21.79 2.47
CA LEU A 74 -9.46 20.88 1.48
C LEU A 74 -10.07 21.07 0.08
N PHE A 75 -11.40 21.04 -0.03
CA PHE A 75 -12.09 21.14 -1.33
C PHE A 75 -12.08 22.54 -1.94
N THR A 76 -11.89 23.58 -1.13
CA THR A 76 -11.75 24.97 -1.62
C THR A 76 -10.31 25.36 -1.94
N SER A 77 -9.34 24.52 -1.59
CA SER A 77 -7.93 24.81 -1.84
C SER A 77 -7.62 24.81 -3.35
N PRO A 78 -7.01 25.87 -3.90
CA PRO A 78 -6.61 25.92 -5.31
C PRO A 78 -5.66 24.78 -5.72
N THR A 79 -4.88 24.24 -4.78
CA THR A 79 -3.88 23.20 -5.05
C THR A 79 -4.43 21.78 -4.95
N PHE A 80 -5.61 21.58 -4.36
CA PHE A 80 -6.14 20.24 -4.09
C PHE A 80 -6.36 19.43 -5.38
N GLY A 81 -6.94 20.04 -6.40
CA GLY A 81 -7.16 19.39 -7.70
C GLY A 81 -5.86 18.97 -8.37
N THR A 82 -4.82 19.81 -8.33
CA THR A 82 -3.50 19.50 -8.89
C THR A 82 -2.84 18.34 -8.14
N ILE A 83 -2.87 18.36 -6.80
CA ILE A 83 -2.29 17.28 -5.98
C ILE A 83 -3.02 15.96 -6.24
N LEU A 84 -4.35 15.98 -6.31
CA LEU A 84 -5.16 14.81 -6.60
C LEU A 84 -4.85 14.25 -7.99
N TRP A 85 -4.80 15.10 -9.01
CA TRP A 85 -4.49 14.68 -10.37
C TRP A 85 -3.07 14.11 -10.49
N ASN A 86 -2.08 14.75 -9.89
CA ASN A 86 -0.71 14.25 -9.85
C ASN A 86 -0.64 12.88 -9.18
N THR A 87 -1.37 12.67 -8.07
CA THR A 87 -1.43 11.38 -7.37
C THR A 87 -2.06 10.28 -8.24
N VAL A 88 -3.16 10.60 -8.92
CA VAL A 88 -3.85 9.66 -9.82
C VAL A 88 -2.96 9.31 -11.00
N LEU A 89 -2.37 10.32 -11.66
CA LEU A 89 -1.48 10.13 -12.80
C LEU A 89 -0.24 9.31 -12.41
N PHE A 90 0.42 9.68 -11.31
CA PHE A 90 1.57 8.97 -10.78
C PHE A 90 1.23 7.50 -10.49
N THR A 91 0.10 7.25 -9.82
CA THR A 91 -0.34 5.89 -9.47
C THR A 91 -0.67 5.07 -10.71
N ALA A 92 -1.47 5.62 -11.63
CA ALA A 92 -1.88 4.93 -12.85
C ALA A 92 -0.67 4.62 -13.75
N ALA A 93 0.20 5.60 -13.96
CA ALA A 93 1.43 5.42 -14.75
C ALA A 93 2.36 4.40 -14.09
N SER A 94 2.57 4.50 -12.78
CA SER A 94 3.44 3.56 -12.05
C SER A 94 2.90 2.13 -12.08
N VAL A 95 1.60 1.93 -11.84
CA VAL A 95 0.97 0.60 -11.89
C VAL A 95 1.05 0.03 -13.30
N ALA A 96 0.67 0.80 -14.32
CA ALA A 96 0.72 0.35 -15.71
C ALA A 96 2.15 -0.02 -16.13
N LEU A 97 3.13 0.81 -15.78
CA LEU A 97 4.54 0.58 -16.10
C LEU A 97 5.09 -0.65 -15.37
N LEU A 98 4.86 -0.77 -14.05
CA LEU A 98 5.35 -1.88 -13.25
C LEU A 98 4.72 -3.21 -13.67
N LEU A 99 3.42 -3.24 -13.96
CA LEU A 99 2.76 -4.44 -14.47
C LEU A 99 3.24 -4.78 -15.88
N GLY A 100 3.36 -3.78 -16.76
CA GLY A 100 3.84 -3.98 -18.13
C GLY A 100 5.27 -4.52 -18.18
N LEU A 101 6.20 -3.86 -17.49
CA LEU A 101 7.60 -4.29 -17.39
C LEU A 101 7.73 -5.62 -16.66
N GLY A 102 7.01 -5.80 -15.55
CA GLY A 102 7.01 -7.04 -14.78
C GLY A 102 6.55 -8.23 -15.62
N LEU A 103 5.48 -8.06 -16.40
CA LEU A 103 4.99 -9.08 -17.32
C LEU A 103 5.97 -9.33 -18.47
N ALA A 104 6.52 -8.28 -19.08
CA ALA A 104 7.49 -8.42 -20.17
C ALA A 104 8.74 -9.20 -19.72
N ILE A 105 9.27 -8.87 -18.55
CA ILE A 105 10.40 -9.59 -17.93
C ILE A 105 9.99 -11.02 -17.59
N ALA A 106 8.79 -11.24 -17.03
CA ALA A 106 8.31 -12.58 -16.72
C ALA A 106 8.21 -13.46 -17.97
N MET A 107 7.71 -12.93 -19.08
CA MET A 107 7.64 -13.63 -20.37
C MET A 107 9.05 -13.96 -20.90
N LEU A 108 10.00 -13.04 -20.80
CA LEU A 108 11.38 -13.26 -21.20
C LEU A 108 12.05 -14.36 -20.37
N LEU A 109 11.82 -14.37 -19.05
CA LEU A 109 12.34 -15.39 -18.12
C LEU A 109 11.61 -16.73 -18.16
N ASN A 110 10.47 -16.79 -18.87
CA ASN A 110 9.73 -18.03 -19.07
C ASN A 110 10.28 -18.87 -20.23
N GLN A 111 11.10 -18.28 -21.11
CA GLN A 111 11.71 -18.99 -22.23
C GLN A 111 12.79 -20.00 -21.77
N PRO A 112 13.12 -21.01 -22.59
CA PRO A 112 14.23 -21.91 -22.32
C PRO A 112 15.57 -21.18 -22.41
N LEU A 113 16.00 -20.60 -21.28
CA LEU A 113 17.25 -19.85 -21.14
C LEU A 113 18.38 -20.78 -20.65
N ARG A 114 19.56 -20.70 -21.28
CA ARG A 114 20.79 -21.28 -20.72
C ARG A 114 21.20 -20.47 -19.48
N GLY A 115 21.39 -21.14 -18.34
CA GLY A 115 21.71 -20.46 -17.08
C GLY A 115 20.52 -19.74 -16.41
N ARG A 116 19.29 -20.24 -16.62
CA ARG A 116 18.02 -19.67 -16.10
C ARG A 116 18.07 -19.23 -14.63
N ASN A 117 18.73 -19.99 -13.75
CA ASN A 117 18.81 -19.69 -12.33
C ASN A 117 19.64 -18.42 -12.07
N SER A 118 20.76 -18.23 -12.77
CA SER A 118 21.61 -17.04 -12.62
C SER A 118 20.91 -15.78 -13.13
N VAL A 119 20.22 -15.87 -14.28
CA VAL A 119 19.46 -14.74 -14.83
C VAL A 119 18.35 -14.30 -13.87
N ARG A 120 17.60 -15.26 -13.31
CA ARG A 120 16.58 -14.97 -12.29
C ARG A 120 17.21 -14.36 -11.03
N ALA A 121 18.32 -14.90 -10.54
CA ALA A 121 18.99 -14.37 -9.36
C ALA A 121 19.40 -12.90 -9.56
N ILE A 122 19.97 -12.54 -10.72
CA ILE A 122 20.34 -11.15 -11.02
C ILE A 122 19.10 -10.25 -11.07
N VAL A 123 18.05 -10.64 -11.80
CA VAL A 123 16.83 -9.84 -11.98
C VAL A 123 16.09 -9.63 -10.65
N PHE A 124 16.07 -10.63 -9.77
CA PHE A 124 15.41 -10.55 -8.47
C PHE A 124 16.31 -10.00 -7.34
N SER A 125 17.63 -9.94 -7.54
CA SER A 125 18.56 -9.42 -6.52
C SER A 125 18.22 -8.02 -5.98
N PRO A 126 17.70 -7.05 -6.77
CA PRO A 126 17.39 -5.72 -6.25
C PRO A 126 16.28 -5.72 -5.19
N VAL A 127 15.39 -6.73 -5.21
CA VAL A 127 14.29 -6.86 -4.24
C VAL A 127 14.82 -7.09 -2.82
N MET A 128 16.07 -7.54 -2.68
CA MET A 128 16.71 -7.76 -1.40
C MET A 128 17.31 -6.46 -0.81
N LEU A 129 17.38 -5.37 -1.57
CA LEU A 129 17.90 -4.10 -1.10
C LEU A 129 16.87 -3.39 -0.21
N SER A 130 17.34 -2.74 0.86
CA SER A 130 16.48 -1.92 1.69
C SER A 130 16.03 -0.67 0.94
N GLY A 131 14.82 -0.17 1.24
CA GLY A 131 14.32 1.08 0.66
C GLY A 131 15.26 2.26 0.87
N ALA A 132 15.95 2.32 2.01
CA ALA A 132 16.95 3.34 2.30
C ALA A 132 18.18 3.24 1.37
N ALA A 133 18.69 2.03 1.11
CA ALA A 133 19.81 1.82 0.19
C ALA A 133 19.43 2.22 -1.24
N ILE A 134 18.24 1.81 -1.70
CA ILE A 134 17.70 2.21 -3.00
C ILE A 134 17.60 3.73 -3.10
N GLY A 135 17.13 4.41 -2.05
CA GLY A 135 17.06 5.87 -1.98
C GLY A 135 18.42 6.55 -2.12
N ILE A 136 19.45 6.05 -1.44
CA ILE A 136 20.83 6.57 -1.56
C ILE A 136 21.37 6.39 -2.98
N VAL A 137 21.13 5.23 -3.59
CA VAL A 137 21.55 4.96 -4.98
C VAL A 137 20.89 5.95 -5.94
N TRP A 138 19.58 6.18 -5.82
CA TRP A 138 18.88 7.17 -6.64
C TRP A 138 19.37 8.60 -6.38
N MET A 139 19.60 8.98 -5.14
CA MET A 139 20.15 10.30 -4.79
C MET A 139 21.51 10.52 -5.46
N TYR A 140 22.37 9.49 -5.50
CA TYR A 140 23.64 9.56 -6.22
C TYR A 140 23.44 9.62 -7.73
N ILE A 141 22.54 8.81 -8.30
CA ILE A 141 22.26 8.81 -9.75
C ILE A 141 21.78 10.18 -10.23
N PHE A 142 20.88 10.81 -9.46
CA PHE A 142 20.26 12.10 -9.78
C PHE A 142 21.03 13.33 -9.30
N ASP A 143 22.20 13.16 -8.65
CA ASP A 143 23.03 14.28 -8.23
C ASP A 143 23.51 15.08 -9.46
N PRO A 144 23.21 16.39 -9.56
CA PRO A 144 23.52 17.18 -10.75
C PRO A 144 25.00 17.61 -10.84
N ARG A 145 25.83 17.33 -9.83
CA ARG A 145 27.23 17.79 -9.75
C ARG A 145 28.24 16.67 -10.00
N TYR A 146 27.95 15.47 -9.53
CA TYR A 146 28.84 14.30 -9.68
C TYR A 146 28.07 12.98 -9.83
N GLY A 147 26.76 13.05 -10.07
CA GLY A 147 25.93 11.86 -10.24
C GLY A 147 26.13 11.16 -11.57
N LEU A 148 25.62 9.92 -11.62
CA LEU A 148 25.74 9.07 -12.80
C LEU A 148 25.09 9.71 -14.04
N LEU A 149 23.93 10.35 -13.88
CA LEU A 149 23.26 11.02 -14.99
C LEU A 149 24.06 12.22 -15.48
N ASP A 150 24.65 13.01 -14.59
CA ASP A 150 25.45 14.17 -14.99
C ASP A 150 26.67 13.78 -15.84
N PHE A 151 27.29 12.62 -15.56
CA PHE A 151 28.33 12.08 -16.44
C PHE A 151 27.85 11.91 -17.89
N PHE A 152 26.65 11.36 -18.10
CA PHE A 152 26.07 11.22 -19.45
C PHE A 152 25.72 12.57 -20.08
N PHE A 153 25.13 13.50 -19.32
CA PHE A 153 24.80 14.84 -19.83
C PHE A 153 26.04 15.63 -20.25
N ARG A 154 27.13 15.55 -19.47
CA ARG A 154 28.42 16.16 -19.82
C ARG A 154 29.06 15.54 -21.04
N ALA A 155 28.96 14.22 -21.21
CA ALA A 155 29.43 13.55 -22.42
C ALA A 155 28.70 14.03 -23.68
N LEU A 156 27.44 14.45 -23.54
CA LEU A 156 26.64 15.07 -24.59
C LEU A 156 26.84 16.60 -24.71
N GLY A 157 27.75 17.19 -23.91
CA GLY A 157 28.06 18.63 -23.93
C GLY A 157 27.03 19.51 -23.22
N THR A 158 26.16 18.91 -22.40
CA THR A 158 25.07 19.61 -21.70
C THR A 158 25.24 19.50 -20.18
N LYS A 159 24.50 20.33 -19.43
CA LYS A 159 24.46 20.24 -17.95
C LYS A 159 23.26 19.41 -17.52
N SER A 160 23.46 18.52 -16.56
CA SER A 160 22.36 17.80 -15.94
C SER A 160 21.40 18.77 -15.24
N PRO A 161 20.08 18.69 -15.49
CA PRO A 161 19.07 19.40 -14.72
C PRO A 161 19.13 19.04 -13.24
N ASN A 162 18.59 19.90 -12.38
CA ASN A 162 18.45 19.58 -10.96
C ASN A 162 17.17 18.76 -10.73
N TRP A 163 17.24 17.47 -11.08
CA TRP A 163 16.13 16.52 -11.09
C TRP A 163 15.29 16.47 -9.81
N LEU A 164 15.91 16.70 -8.66
CA LEU A 164 15.27 16.55 -7.35
C LEU A 164 14.68 17.84 -6.79
N LEU A 165 15.10 19.00 -7.31
CA LEU A 165 14.74 20.31 -6.74
C LEU A 165 13.99 21.22 -7.72
N GLU A 166 14.02 20.94 -9.02
CA GLU A 166 13.27 21.70 -10.02
C GLU A 166 11.87 21.10 -10.24
N PRO A 167 10.77 21.84 -10.01
CA PRO A 167 9.39 21.32 -10.16
C PRO A 167 9.00 20.86 -11.58
N ALA A 168 9.79 21.21 -12.59
CA ALA A 168 9.59 20.71 -13.95
C ALA A 168 10.03 19.24 -14.09
N TRP A 169 10.91 18.78 -13.20
CA TRP A 169 11.55 17.46 -13.23
C TRP A 169 11.29 16.63 -11.96
N ALA A 170 10.91 17.27 -10.85
CA ALA A 170 10.54 16.68 -9.56
C ALA A 170 9.03 16.52 -9.41
#